data_AF-A0A1L9S9N4-F1
#
_entry.id   AF-A0A1L9S9N4-F1
#
_cell.length_a   1.000
_cell.length_b   1.000
_cell.length_c   1.000
_cell.angle_alpha   90.00
_cell.angle_beta   90.00
_cell.angle_gamma   90.00
#
_symmetry.space_group_name_H-M   'P 1'
#
loop_
_entity.id
_entity.type
_entity.pdbx_description
1 polymer ?
#
loop_
_entity_poly.entity_id
_entity_poly.type
_entity_poly.pdbx_seq_one_letter_code
_entity_poly.pdbx_strand_id
1 'polypeptide(L)'
;MMGNMMEVVGIGTVELPTKTLPNLTGPDSHGTLRLKMVLHCPSARCNIVGVPITGDYGVIVSGYVGASGHAGTVTGLSDRRPVAYFMPSVGSFPLLEVQLSEPPVGPVVGPSPFNPSQAYIN
;
A
#
# COMPACT_ATOMS: atom_id res chain seq x y z
N MET A 1 25.86 5.40 -2.04
CA MET A 1 24.80 5.56 -1.01
C MET A 1 25.01 4.47 0.03
N MET A 2 25.24 4.83 1.29
CA MET A 2 25.24 3.86 2.38
C MET A 2 23.78 3.67 2.79
N GLY A 3 23.20 2.52 2.48
CA GLY A 3 21.92 2.13 3.07
C GLY A 3 22.12 1.91 4.57
N ASN A 4 21.18 2.37 5.39
CA ASN A 4 21.17 2.00 6.80
C ASN A 4 20.65 0.56 6.92
N MET A 5 21.35 -0.28 7.68
CA MET A 5 20.84 -1.59 8.05
C MET A 5 19.65 -1.43 8.99
N MET A 6 18.58 -2.16 8.69
CA MET A 6 17.36 -2.18 9.48
C MET A 6 17.25 -3.52 10.20
N GLU A 7 17.05 -3.50 11.53
CA GLU A 7 16.91 -4.71 12.32
C GLU A 7 15.53 -5.35 12.08
N VAL A 8 15.54 -6.58 11.59
CA VAL A 8 14.33 -7.39 11.44
C VAL A 8 14.18 -8.27 12.67
N VAL A 9 13.12 -8.05 13.44
CA VAL A 9 12.88 -8.79 14.69
C VAL A 9 11.89 -9.95 14.50
N GLY A 10 11.30 -10.08 13.31
CA GLY A 10 10.39 -11.19 12.99
C GLY A 10 9.88 -11.17 11.55
N ILE A 11 9.21 -12.25 11.15
CA ILE A 11 8.55 -12.39 9.85
C ILE A 11 7.14 -12.93 10.08
N GLY A 12 6.15 -12.37 9.41
CA GLY A 12 4.75 -12.76 9.60
C GLY A 12 3.87 -12.61 8.36
N THR A 13 2.57 -12.81 8.56
CA THR A 13 1.53 -12.49 7.59
C THR A 13 0.73 -11.31 8.15
N VAL A 14 0.44 -10.33 7.30
CA VAL A 14 -0.37 -9.17 7.65
C VAL A 14 -1.59 -9.15 6.75
N GLU A 15 -2.77 -8.97 7.34
CA GLU A 15 -4.02 -8.78 6.62
C GLU A 15 -4.43 -7.32 6.75
N LEU A 16 -4.47 -6.62 5.61
CA LEU A 16 -4.87 -5.21 5.54
C LEU A 16 -6.31 -5.12 5.02
N PRO A 17 -7.26 -4.58 5.79
CA PRO A 17 -8.59 -4.27 5.28
C PRO A 17 -8.50 -3.06 4.34
N THR A 18 -8.79 -3.26 3.06
CA THR A 18 -8.50 -2.29 1.99
C THR A 18 -9.74 -1.94 1.20
N LYS A 19 -9.80 -0.72 0.68
CA LYS A 19 -10.84 -0.34 -0.27
C LYS A 19 -10.49 -0.90 -1.64
N THR A 20 -11.43 -1.57 -2.31
CA THR A 20 -11.18 -2.23 -3.59
C THR A 20 -11.12 -1.24 -4.76
N LEU A 21 -11.97 -0.20 -4.72
CA LEU A 21 -12.05 0.86 -5.72
C LEU A 21 -12.41 2.23 -5.10
N PRO A 22 -11.99 3.37 -5.69
CA PRO A 22 -12.20 4.71 -5.11
C PRO A 22 -13.67 5.09 -4.88
N ASN A 23 -14.55 4.76 -5.81
CA ASN A 23 -15.95 5.23 -5.83
C ASN A 23 -16.96 4.14 -5.46
N LEU A 24 -16.48 2.95 -5.10
CA LEU A 24 -17.37 1.86 -4.69
C LEU A 24 -17.77 2.07 -3.23
N THR A 25 -19.05 1.81 -2.93
CA THR A 25 -19.64 1.92 -1.58
C THR A 25 -20.37 0.63 -1.22
N GLY A 26 -20.62 0.43 0.08
CA GLY A 26 -21.28 -0.78 0.59
C GLY A 26 -20.30 -1.94 0.84
N PRO A 27 -20.82 -3.11 1.25
CA PRO A 27 -20.00 -4.25 1.68
C PRO A 27 -18.98 -4.71 0.62
N ASP A 28 -19.36 -4.69 -0.66
CA ASP A 28 -18.50 -5.13 -1.77
C ASP A 28 -17.36 -4.13 -2.11
N SER A 29 -17.35 -2.95 -1.48
CA SER A 29 -16.26 -1.97 -1.60
C SER A 29 -15.03 -2.32 -0.76
N HIS A 30 -15.13 -3.35 0.07
CA HIS A 30 -14.10 -3.77 1.00
C HIS A 30 -13.44 -5.07 0.55
N GLY A 31 -12.12 -5.11 0.67
CA GLY A 31 -11.29 -6.27 0.39
C GLY A 31 -10.27 -6.50 1.51
N THR A 32 -9.51 -7.58 1.39
CA THR A 32 -8.40 -7.87 2.30
C THR A 32 -7.15 -8.16 1.50
N LEU A 33 -6.16 -7.27 1.60
CA LEU A 33 -4.84 -7.49 1.05
C LEU A 33 -4.00 -8.29 2.05
N ARG A 34 -3.76 -9.57 1.76
CA ARG A 34 -3.00 -10.46 2.62
C ARG A 34 -1.55 -10.53 2.16
N LEU A 35 -0.67 -9.89 2.92
CA LEU A 35 0.76 -9.86 2.68
C LEU A 35 1.44 -11.01 3.44
N LYS A 36 2.08 -11.92 2.71
CA LYS A 36 2.87 -13.02 3.30
C LYS A 36 4.34 -12.60 3.38
N MET A 37 5.10 -13.21 4.29
CA MET A 37 6.54 -12.96 4.46
C MET A 37 6.88 -11.49 4.76
N VAL A 38 6.05 -10.83 5.56
CA VAL A 38 6.25 -9.43 5.96
C VAL A 38 7.32 -9.36 7.04
N LEU A 39 8.35 -8.55 6.80
CA LEU A 39 9.41 -8.28 7.77
C LEU A 39 8.89 -7.30 8.83
N HIS A 40 8.98 -7.68 10.10
CA HIS A 40 8.71 -6.77 11.21
C HIS A 40 9.99 -6.02 11.56
N CYS A 41 10.01 -4.73 11.22
CA CYS A 41 11.13 -3.83 11.50
C CYS A 41 10.63 -2.58 12.25
N PRO A 42 10.73 -2.54 13.60
CA PRO A 42 10.24 -1.42 14.40
C PRO A 42 10.89 -0.08 14.11
N SER A 43 12.11 -0.06 13.54
CA SER A 43 12.80 1.17 13.16
C SER A 43 12.32 1.74 11.82
N ALA A 44 11.49 1.01 11.07
CA ALA A 44 10.88 1.50 9.84
C ALA A 44 9.90 2.63 10.14
N ARG A 45 10.00 3.72 9.37
CA ARG A 45 9.08 4.87 9.51
C ARG A 45 7.68 4.60 8.95
N CYS A 46 7.55 3.60 8.09
CA CYS A 46 6.28 3.19 7.50
C CYS A 46 6.34 1.72 7.09
N ASN A 47 5.17 1.16 6.77
CA ASN A 47 5.08 -0.14 6.13
C ASN A 47 5.49 -0.02 4.67
N ILE A 48 6.41 -0.89 4.23
CA ILE A 48 6.89 -0.93 2.85
C ILE A 48 6.34 -2.18 2.19
N VAL A 49 5.59 -2.00 1.10
CA VAL A 49 5.14 -3.10 0.25
C VAL A 49 6.04 -3.16 -0.98
N GLY A 50 6.97 -4.12 -0.98
CA GLY A 50 7.91 -4.33 -2.08
C GLY A 50 7.40 -5.30 -3.14
N VAL A 51 8.09 -5.33 -4.27
CA VAL A 51 7.91 -6.39 -5.28
C VAL A 51 8.83 -7.57 -4.89
N PRO A 52 8.34 -8.82 -4.82
CA PRO A 52 7.04 -9.25 -5.31
C PRO A 52 6.03 -9.60 -4.21
N ILE A 53 5.00 -8.76 -4.05
CA ILE A 53 3.65 -9.26 -3.75
C ILE A 53 3.05 -10.07 -4.93
N THR A 54 3.79 -10.21 -6.04
CA THR A 54 3.28 -10.70 -7.32
C THR A 54 3.07 -12.22 -7.40
N GLY A 55 3.34 -12.96 -6.33
CA GLY A 55 3.07 -14.40 -6.27
C GLY A 55 1.58 -14.72 -6.19
N ASP A 56 0.83 -13.91 -5.43
CA ASP A 56 -0.62 -14.06 -5.23
C ASP A 56 -1.41 -12.96 -5.96
N TYR A 57 -0.75 -11.87 -6.37
CA TYR A 57 -1.42 -10.66 -6.86
C TYR A 57 -0.88 -10.13 -8.21
N GLY A 58 -1.77 -9.65 -9.05
CA GLY A 58 -1.43 -8.78 -10.18
C GLY A 58 -1.38 -7.33 -9.72
N VAL A 59 -0.26 -6.65 -9.95
CA VAL A 59 -0.04 -5.26 -9.54
C VAL A 59 0.14 -4.40 -10.77
N ILE A 60 -0.75 -3.43 -10.95
CA ILE A 60 -0.63 -2.41 -11.99
C ILE A 60 -0.43 -1.08 -11.29
N VAL A 61 0.65 -0.41 -11.63
CA VAL A 61 0.96 0.95 -11.17
C VAL A 61 0.95 1.87 -12.38
N SER A 62 0.18 2.95 -12.32
CA SER A 62 0.29 4.06 -13.27
C SER A 62 0.97 5.24 -12.59
N GLY A 63 2.08 5.71 -13.17
CA GLY A 63 2.78 6.92 -12.69
C GLY A 63 1.97 8.22 -12.86
N TYR A 64 0.78 8.14 -13.43
CA TYR A 64 -0.14 9.26 -13.65
C TYR A 64 -1.53 8.89 -13.14
N VAL A 65 -2.15 9.82 -12.43
CA VAL A 65 -3.56 9.75 -12.05
C VAL A 65 -4.36 10.10 -13.31
N GLY A 66 -4.69 9.10 -14.11
CA GLY A 66 -5.61 9.27 -15.24
C GLY A 66 -7.05 9.48 -14.78
N ALA A 67 -8.00 9.43 -15.71
CA ALA A 67 -9.43 9.56 -15.43
C ALA A 67 -10.01 8.49 -14.46
N SER A 68 -9.24 7.47 -14.10
CA SER A 68 -9.62 6.36 -13.21
C SER A 68 -9.68 6.75 -11.72
N GLY A 69 -9.12 7.88 -11.32
CA GLY A 69 -9.15 8.34 -9.91
C GLY A 69 -8.26 7.55 -8.95
N HIS A 70 -7.35 6.70 -9.47
CA HIS A 70 -6.36 5.97 -8.68
C HIS A 70 -5.03 5.83 -9.46
N ALA A 71 -3.92 5.63 -8.74
CA ALA A 71 -2.58 5.45 -9.29
C ALA A 71 -2.23 3.98 -9.57
N GLY A 72 -3.17 3.06 -9.36
CA GLY A 72 -2.99 1.65 -9.69
C GLY A 72 -3.95 0.73 -8.96
N THR A 73 -3.88 -0.56 -9.27
CA THR A 73 -4.78 -1.58 -8.72
C THR A 73 -3.99 -2.84 -8.38
N VAL A 74 -4.40 -3.48 -7.29
CA VAL A 74 -3.96 -4.82 -6.89
C VAL A 74 -5.12 -5.77 -7.10
N THR A 75 -4.90 -6.83 -7.88
CA THR A 75 -5.92 -7.85 -8.19
C THR A 75 -5.46 -9.22 -7.73
N GLY A 76 -6.36 -10.03 -7.17
CA GLY A 76 -6.08 -11.43 -6.88
C GLY A 76 -5.80 -12.20 -8.17
N LEU A 77 -4.71 -12.98 -8.23
CA LEU A 77 -4.41 -13.76 -9.45
C LEU A 77 -5.39 -14.93 -9.63
N SER A 78 -5.87 -15.51 -8.53
CA SER A 78 -6.76 -16.67 -8.52
C SER A 78 -8.17 -16.35 -9.03
N ASP A 79 -8.72 -15.21 -8.63
CA ASP A 79 -10.12 -14.84 -8.90
C ASP A 79 -10.27 -13.61 -9.80
N ARG A 80 -9.15 -12.94 -10.13
CA ARG A 80 -9.09 -11.70 -10.93
C ARG A 80 -9.87 -10.54 -10.33
N ARG A 81 -10.19 -10.59 -9.04
CA ARG A 81 -10.95 -9.51 -8.38
C ARG A 81 -10.02 -8.44 -7.82
N PRO A 82 -10.41 -7.16 -7.87
CA PRO A 82 -9.66 -6.09 -7.22
C PRO A 82 -9.73 -6.27 -5.70
N VAL A 83 -8.57 -6.22 -5.04
CA VAL A 83 -8.46 -6.34 -3.58
C VAL A 83 -8.01 -5.01 -2.95
N ALA A 84 -7.32 -4.16 -3.70
CA ALA A 84 -6.83 -2.87 -3.24
C ALA A 84 -6.58 -1.94 -4.44
N TYR A 85 -6.51 -0.63 -4.19
CA TYR A 85 -5.99 0.34 -5.15
C TYR A 85 -4.96 1.27 -4.51
N PHE A 86 -4.09 1.84 -5.34
CA PHE A 86 -3.15 2.87 -4.93
C PHE A 86 -3.78 4.25 -5.04
N MET A 87 -3.80 4.99 -3.93
CA MET A 87 -4.29 6.35 -3.88
C MET A 87 -3.52 7.23 -4.88
N PRO A 88 -4.22 8.18 -5.53
CA PRO A 88 -3.54 9.22 -6.26
C PRO A 88 -2.72 10.06 -5.29
N SER A 89 -1.40 10.10 -5.45
CA SER A 89 -0.54 10.97 -4.65
C SER A 89 -0.30 12.28 -5.41
N VAL A 90 -0.37 13.39 -4.67
CA VAL A 90 -0.25 14.75 -5.19
C VAL A 90 1.17 15.25 -4.89
N GLY A 91 1.96 15.52 -5.93
CA GLY A 91 3.33 16.00 -5.76
C GLY A 91 4.24 15.62 -6.93
N SER A 92 5.47 16.11 -6.90
CA SER A 92 6.48 15.79 -7.92
C SER A 92 7.03 14.37 -7.81
N PHE A 93 6.88 13.72 -6.63
CA PHE A 93 7.37 12.37 -6.35
C PHE A 93 6.31 11.58 -5.58
N PRO A 94 5.27 11.06 -6.27
CA PRO A 94 4.15 10.40 -5.61
C PRO A 94 4.56 9.08 -4.94
N LEU A 95 4.25 8.93 -3.65
CA LEU A 95 4.30 7.64 -2.96
C LEU A 95 3.04 6.84 -3.32
N LEU A 96 3.23 5.54 -3.59
CA LEU A 96 2.12 4.62 -3.88
C LEU A 96 1.57 4.08 -2.57
N GLU A 97 0.46 4.65 -2.12
CA GLU A 97 -0.17 4.29 -0.86
C GLU A 97 -1.44 3.49 -1.09
N VAL A 98 -1.62 2.38 -0.38
CA VAL A 98 -2.85 1.59 -0.45
C VAL A 98 -3.94 2.24 0.41
N GLN A 99 -5.15 2.39 -0.12
CA GLN A 99 -6.29 2.88 0.66
C GLN A 99 -6.83 1.80 1.61
N LEU A 100 -6.79 2.06 2.92
CA LEU A 100 -7.47 1.22 3.91
C LEU A 100 -8.98 1.46 3.91
N SER A 101 -9.75 0.40 4.21
CA SER A 101 -11.21 0.43 4.28
C SER A 101 -11.74 1.29 5.43
N GLU A 102 -11.02 1.26 6.54
CA GLU A 102 -11.34 1.96 7.77
C GLU A 102 -10.09 2.71 8.24
N PRO A 103 -10.23 3.78 9.04
CA PRO A 103 -9.10 4.33 9.77
C PRO A 103 -8.37 3.18 10.49
N PRO A 104 -7.03 3.15 10.46
CA PRO A 104 -6.30 2.09 11.14
C PRO A 104 -6.75 2.00 12.59
N VAL A 105 -7.14 0.80 13.02
CA VAL A 105 -7.58 0.56 14.40
C VAL A 105 -6.35 0.71 15.30
N GLY A 106 -6.23 1.88 15.93
CA GLY A 106 -5.09 2.29 16.72
C GLY A 106 -5.20 3.76 17.13
N PRO A 107 -4.24 4.28 17.92
CA PRO A 107 -4.19 5.70 18.23
C PRO A 107 -4.16 6.51 16.94
N VAL A 108 -4.84 7.67 16.95
CA VAL A 108 -4.73 8.64 15.85
C VAL A 108 -3.24 8.93 15.64
N VAL A 109 -2.72 8.54 14.49
CA VAL A 109 -1.32 8.76 14.14
C VAL A 109 -1.12 10.23 13.76
N GLY A 110 0.09 10.74 14.00
CA GLY A 110 0.46 12.08 13.57
C GLY A 110 0.41 12.26 12.05
N PRO A 111 0.65 13.48 11.55
CA PRO A 111 0.76 13.73 10.11
C PRO A 111 1.84 12.84 9.47
N SER A 112 1.66 12.55 8.18
CA SER A 112 2.64 11.76 7.41
C SER A 112 4.04 12.36 7.55
N PRO A 113 5.08 11.54 7.83
CA PRO A 113 6.45 12.01 7.91
C PRO A 113 7.07 12.29 6.52
N PHE A 114 6.34 12.00 5.43
CA PHE A 114 6.81 12.16 4.06
C PHE A 114 6.45 13.54 3.49
N ASN A 115 7.45 14.18 2.88
CA ASN A 115 7.32 15.44 2.17
C ASN A 115 6.97 15.15 0.69
N PRO A 116 5.81 15.62 0.18
CA PRO A 116 5.36 15.35 -1.18
C PRO A 116 6.26 15.97 -2.28
N SER A 117 7.17 16.88 -1.91
CA SER A 117 8.13 17.52 -2.81
C SER A 117 9.47 16.79 -2.90
N GLN A 118 9.64 15.66 -2.21
CA GLN A 118 10.91 14.93 -2.13
C GLN A 118 10.79 13.51 -2.68
N ALA A 119 11.81 13.07 -3.43
CA ALA A 119 11.96 11.67 -3.80
C ALA A 119 12.53 10.86 -2.62
N TYR A 120 11.83 9.79 -2.23
CA TYR A 120 12.31 8.82 -1.27
C TYR A 120 12.81 7.58 -2.01
N ILE A 121 14.01 7.12 -1.67
CA ILE A 121 14.58 5.88 -2.17
C ILE A 121 14.64 4.93 -0.98
N ASN A 122 14.05 3.74 -1.13
CA ASN A 122 14.18 2.65 -0.15
C ASN A 122 15.49 1.90 -0.38
#